data_AF-Q54FF6-F1
#
_entry.id   AF-Q54FF6-F1
#
_cell.length_a   1.000
_cell.length_b   1.000
_cell.length_c   1.000
_cell.angle_alpha   90.00
_cell.angle_beta   90.00
_cell.angle_gamma   90.00
#
_symmetry.space_group_name_H-M   'P 1'
#
loop_
_entity.id
_entity.type
_entity.pdbx_description
1 polymer ?
#
loop_
_entity_poly.entity_id
_entity_poly.type
_entity_poly.pdbx_seq_one_letter_code
_entity_poly.pdbx_strand_id
1 'polypeptide(L)'
;MVVVTLVLTTVGAAICIAGGIAMIGSTAVDTIKGFIPDKDADKSEIKYLRFNDKRPKGGFRLILVNEKTGWNKAVRIYMKPGGSDYREIKAGDSTGKQCKKNTHLKYDSTRIDFPKDVEYFTLNLMKPGAFGVYSTVNEIRVNKDLQSKLDGKTLVIYWDNNDSKYFDRLENLVSPADIL
;
A
#
# COMPACT_ATOMS: atom_id res chain seq x y z
N MET A 1 26.39 -16.73 -3.06
CA MET A 1 24.91 -16.87 -3.00
C MET A 1 24.41 -16.06 -1.82
N VAL A 2 23.54 -15.06 -2.03
CA VAL A 2 22.83 -14.37 -0.93
C VAL A 2 21.43 -14.94 -0.87
N VAL A 3 21.12 -15.67 0.20
CA VAL A 3 19.77 -16.18 0.47
C VAL A 3 18.98 -15.04 1.11
N VAL A 4 17.95 -14.54 0.41
CA VAL A 4 17.03 -13.55 0.95
C VAL A 4 15.87 -14.30 1.58
N THR A 5 15.83 -14.35 2.92
CA THR A 5 14.73 -14.99 3.66
C THR A 5 13.50 -14.08 3.62
N LEU A 6 12.46 -14.51 2.89
CA LEU A 6 11.16 -13.86 2.84
C LEU A 6 10.34 -14.21 4.10
N VAL A 7 9.95 -13.21 4.89
CA VAL A 7 9.05 -13.41 6.03
C VAL A 7 7.70 -12.78 5.70
N LEU A 8 6.72 -13.62 5.34
CA LEU A 8 5.32 -13.24 5.24
C LEU A 8 4.72 -13.13 6.66
N THR A 9 4.16 -11.99 7.03
CA THR A 9 3.31 -11.85 8.22
C THR A 9 1.92 -11.43 7.76
N THR A 10 0.98 -12.37 7.81
CA THR A 10 -0.46 -12.11 7.65
C THR A 10 -1.00 -11.53 8.95
N VAL A 11 -1.50 -10.29 8.92
CA VAL A 11 -2.23 -9.69 10.04
C VAL A 11 -3.71 -9.82 9.74
N GLY A 12 -4.34 -10.87 10.26
CA GLY A 12 -5.80 -11.04 10.21
C GLY A 12 -6.45 -10.21 11.32
N ALA A 13 -7.20 -9.17 10.95
CA ALA A 13 -8.07 -8.46 11.88
C ALA A 13 -9.50 -8.98 11.70
N ALA A 14 -10.00 -9.69 12.70
CA ALA A 14 -11.39 -10.11 12.81
C ALA A 14 -12.23 -8.93 13.34
N ILE A 15 -13.31 -8.53 12.64
CA ILE A 15 -14.36 -7.67 13.19
C ILE A 15 -15.73 -8.13 12.69
N CYS A 16 -16.59 -8.53 13.62
CA CYS A 16 -18.02 -8.79 13.46
C CYS A 16 -18.79 -7.46 13.41
N ILE A 17 -19.75 -7.27 12.49
CA ILE A 17 -20.94 -6.43 12.71
C ILE A 17 -22.16 -7.02 11.99
N ALA A 18 -23.22 -7.21 12.78
CA ALA A 18 -24.57 -7.56 12.38
C ALA A 18 -25.38 -6.31 12.00
N GLY A 19 -26.30 -6.41 11.05
CA GLY A 19 -27.32 -5.38 10.79
C GLY A 19 -27.84 -5.41 9.35
N GLY A 20 -29.05 -5.93 9.17
CA GLY A 20 -29.74 -5.93 7.89
C GLY A 20 -30.29 -4.56 7.47
N ILE A 21 -30.78 -4.47 6.23
CA ILE A 21 -32.16 -4.09 5.84
C ILE A 21 -32.27 -4.09 4.30
N ALA A 22 -33.34 -4.77 3.85
CA ALA A 22 -34.18 -4.60 2.67
C ALA A 22 -33.63 -4.49 1.25
N MET A 23 -34.17 -5.41 0.43
CA MET A 23 -34.24 -5.39 -1.02
C MET A 23 -34.85 -4.10 -1.58
N ILE A 24 -34.08 -3.37 -2.39
CA ILE A 24 -34.58 -2.53 -3.49
C ILE A 24 -33.64 -2.80 -4.68
N GLY A 25 -34.20 -3.35 -5.77
CA GLY A 25 -33.62 -3.51 -7.13
C GLY A 25 -32.09 -3.52 -7.26
N SER A 26 -31.48 -4.70 -7.36
CA SER A 26 -30.04 -4.94 -7.25
C SER A 26 -29.15 -4.38 -8.38
N THR A 27 -29.67 -3.76 -9.44
CA THR A 27 -28.80 -3.24 -10.53
C THR A 27 -28.09 -1.93 -10.19
N ALA A 28 -28.71 -1.04 -9.41
CA ALA A 28 -28.10 0.26 -9.07
C ALA A 28 -27.07 0.16 -7.94
N VAL A 29 -27.32 -0.71 -6.95
CA VAL A 29 -26.46 -0.86 -5.77
C VAL A 29 -25.12 -1.51 -6.13
N ASP A 30 -25.09 -2.45 -7.06
CA ASP A 30 -23.83 -3.09 -7.51
C ASP A 30 -22.92 -2.09 -8.24
N THR A 31 -23.52 -1.11 -8.95
CA THR A 31 -22.74 -0.06 -9.61
C THR A 31 -22.15 0.91 -8.57
N ILE A 32 -22.89 1.23 -7.50
CA ILE A 32 -22.43 2.11 -6.40
C ILE A 32 -21.39 1.45 -5.51
N LYS A 33 -21.45 0.12 -5.29
CA LYS A 33 -20.42 -0.64 -4.56
C LYS A 33 -19.04 -0.53 -5.23
N GLY A 34 -18.97 -0.38 -6.55
CA GLY A 34 -17.70 -0.10 -7.24
C GLY A 34 -17.10 1.27 -6.92
N PHE A 35 -17.89 2.21 -6.38
CA PHE A 35 -17.48 3.58 -6.10
C PHE A 35 -17.19 3.88 -4.62
N ILE A 36 -17.79 3.13 -3.70
CA ILE A 36 -17.57 3.27 -2.25
C ILE A 36 -16.58 2.18 -1.82
N PRO A 37 -15.41 2.53 -1.24
CA PRO A 37 -14.40 1.54 -0.88
C PRO A 37 -14.95 0.55 0.15
N ASP A 38 -14.87 -0.73 -0.16
CA ASP A 38 -15.01 -1.79 0.82
C ASP A 38 -13.63 -2.02 1.43
N LYS A 39 -13.39 -1.43 2.62
CA LYS A 39 -12.07 -1.43 3.25
C LYS A 39 -11.50 -2.82 3.46
N ASP A 40 -12.32 -3.84 3.68
CA ASP A 40 -11.81 -5.19 3.97
C ASP A 40 -11.49 -5.95 2.68
N ALA A 41 -12.33 -5.82 1.65
CA ALA A 41 -12.01 -6.30 0.32
C ALA A 41 -10.78 -5.57 -0.26
N ASP A 42 -10.72 -4.24 -0.16
CA ASP A 42 -9.60 -3.43 -0.67
C ASP A 42 -8.28 -3.70 0.07
N LYS A 43 -8.32 -4.04 1.37
CA LYS A 43 -7.12 -4.48 2.12
C LYS A 43 -6.58 -5.81 1.62
N SER A 44 -7.44 -6.71 1.13
CA SER A 44 -7.03 -8.00 0.60
C SER A 44 -6.21 -7.86 -0.70
N GLU A 45 -6.37 -6.75 -1.42
CA GLU A 45 -5.59 -6.39 -2.62
C GLU A 45 -4.14 -5.98 -2.30
N ILE A 46 -3.76 -5.85 -1.02
CA ILE A 46 -2.49 -5.23 -0.62
C ILE A 46 -1.54 -6.24 -0.01
N LYS A 47 -0.31 -6.28 -0.53
CA LYS A 47 0.79 -7.10 -0.03
C LYS A 47 1.98 -6.28 0.40
N TYR A 48 2.52 -6.63 1.55
CA TYR A 48 3.66 -5.94 2.14
C TYR A 48 4.86 -6.88 2.19
N LEU A 49 5.95 -6.51 1.51
CA LEU A 49 7.22 -7.22 1.64
C LEU A 49 8.31 -6.28 2.17
N ARG A 50 9.14 -6.82 3.06
CA ARG A 50 10.31 -6.11 3.59
C ARG A 50 11.57 -6.72 3.02
N PHE A 51 12.42 -5.88 2.46
CA PHE A 51 13.70 -6.27 1.89
C PHE A 51 14.83 -5.72 2.74
N ASN A 52 15.80 -6.57 3.04
CA ASN A 52 17.04 -6.18 3.70
C ASN A 52 18.10 -5.83 2.66
N ASP A 53 17.96 -4.67 2.02
CA ASP A 53 18.85 -4.17 0.97
C ASP A 53 19.86 -3.12 1.48
N LYS A 54 20.16 -3.16 2.79
CA LYS A 54 21.19 -2.34 3.46
C LYS A 54 21.00 -0.84 3.24
N ARG A 55 19.78 -0.33 3.46
CA ARG A 55 19.52 1.12 3.42
C ARG A 55 20.18 1.83 4.62
N PRO A 56 20.47 3.14 4.50
CA PRO A 56 20.94 3.91 5.64
C PRO A 56 19.95 3.84 6.80
N LYS A 57 20.46 3.57 8.01
CA LYS A 57 19.69 3.56 9.27
C LYS A 57 19.11 4.93 9.60
N GLY A 58 18.24 4.98 10.60
CA GLY A 58 17.46 6.16 10.97
C GLY A 58 16.24 6.37 10.09
N GLY A 59 15.85 5.35 9.33
CA GLY A 59 14.75 5.42 8.38
C GLY A 59 14.67 4.18 7.50
N PHE A 60 13.74 4.23 6.55
CA PHE A 60 13.52 3.15 5.60
C PHE A 60 13.10 3.71 4.24
N ARG A 61 13.17 2.87 3.21
CA ARG A 61 12.64 3.20 1.90
C ARG A 61 11.23 2.64 1.78
N LEU A 62 10.30 3.45 1.31
CA LEU A 62 8.96 3.04 0.94
C LEU A 62 8.86 2.98 -0.59
N ILE A 63 8.34 1.88 -1.11
CA ILE A 63 8.03 1.72 -2.53
C ILE A 63 6.57 1.28 -2.66
N LEU A 64 5.80 1.97 -3.48
CA LEU A 64 4.48 1.55 -3.91
C LEU A 64 4.61 0.96 -5.32
N VAL A 65 4.07 -0.23 -5.54
CA VAL A 65 4.04 -0.93 -6.82
C VAL A 65 2.60 -1.27 -7.18
N ASN A 66 2.20 -0.95 -8.40
CA ASN A 66 0.86 -1.18 -8.95
C ASN A 66 0.99 -1.60 -10.41
N GLU A 67 -0.01 -2.31 -10.94
CA GLU A 67 -0.10 -2.59 -12.37
C GLU A 67 -0.24 -1.28 -13.16
N LYS A 68 0.43 -1.23 -14.32
CA LYS A 68 0.51 -0.05 -15.19
C LYS A 68 -0.85 0.37 -15.73
N THR A 69 -1.79 -0.55 -15.90
CA THR A 69 -3.16 -0.29 -16.37
C THR A 69 -4.15 -0.17 -15.21
N GLY A 70 -3.69 -0.29 -13.97
CA GLY A 70 -4.51 -0.22 -12.78
C GLY A 70 -4.91 1.19 -12.39
N TRP A 71 -6.03 1.33 -11.68
CA TRP A 71 -6.39 2.59 -11.04
C TRP A 71 -5.24 3.11 -10.18
N ASN A 72 -4.90 4.39 -10.31
CA ASN A 72 -3.92 5.05 -9.45
C ASN A 72 -4.12 4.70 -7.97
N LYS A 73 -3.04 4.32 -7.30
CA LYS A 73 -2.99 4.14 -5.86
C LYS A 73 -2.02 5.14 -5.26
N ALA A 74 -2.22 5.51 -4.01
CA ALA A 74 -1.32 6.41 -3.32
C ALA A 74 -1.03 5.94 -1.89
N VAL A 75 0.14 6.34 -1.38
CA VAL A 75 0.45 6.25 0.04
C VAL A 75 0.78 7.65 0.55
N ARG A 76 -0.05 8.16 1.45
CA ARG A 76 0.17 9.43 2.14
C ARG A 76 0.91 9.21 3.44
N ILE A 77 1.96 9.98 3.66
CA ILE A 77 2.89 9.84 4.78
C ILE A 77 2.73 11.08 5.67
N TYR A 78 2.09 10.90 6.82
CA TYR A 78 1.87 11.96 7.80
C TYR A 78 2.91 11.84 8.91
N MET A 79 3.92 12.73 8.88
CA MET A 79 5.03 12.71 9.83
C MET A 79 4.65 13.21 11.23
N LYS A 80 3.52 13.91 11.34
CA LYS A 80 2.93 14.38 12.60
C LYS A 80 1.55 13.74 12.77
N PRO A 81 1.28 13.04 13.89
CA PRO A 81 -0.06 12.54 14.19
C PRO A 81 -1.10 13.65 14.13
N GLY A 82 -2.19 13.44 13.38
CA GLY A 82 -3.27 14.42 13.23
C GLY A 82 -2.93 15.66 12.40
N GLY A 83 -1.72 15.76 11.84
CA GLY A 83 -1.35 16.85 10.94
C GLY A 83 -2.06 16.79 9.59
N SER A 84 -2.24 17.96 8.95
CA SER A 84 -2.76 18.06 7.58
C SER A 84 -1.69 17.79 6.53
N ASP A 85 -0.43 18.05 6.86
CA ASP A 85 0.68 18.00 5.90
C ASP A 85 1.15 16.56 5.71
N TYR A 86 1.22 16.15 4.43
CA TYR A 86 1.70 14.82 4.05
C TYR A 86 2.64 14.88 2.86
N ARG A 87 3.53 13.89 2.78
CA ARG A 87 4.20 13.52 1.54
C ARG A 87 3.41 12.39 0.88
N GLU A 88 3.47 12.28 -0.44
CA GLU A 88 2.70 11.28 -1.16
C GLU A 88 3.56 10.60 -2.22
N ILE A 89 3.41 9.28 -2.35
CA ILE A 89 3.89 8.51 -3.51
C ILE A 89 2.68 7.93 -4.24
N LYS A 90 2.75 7.86 -5.57
CA LYS A 90 1.62 7.41 -6.42
C LYS A 90 2.08 6.47 -7.54
N ALA A 91 1.32 5.40 -7.79
CA ALA A 91 1.57 4.50 -8.92
C ALA A 91 0.25 3.98 -9.53
N GLY A 92 0.19 3.91 -10.85
CA GLY A 92 -0.93 3.34 -11.61
C GLY A 92 -0.98 3.87 -13.04
N ASP A 93 -2.17 3.82 -13.65
CA ASP A 93 -2.46 4.22 -15.02
C ASP A 93 -1.78 5.53 -15.45
N SER A 94 -1.92 6.60 -14.67
CA SER A 94 -1.38 7.92 -15.00
C SER A 94 -0.27 8.42 -14.07
N THR A 95 0.11 7.65 -13.04
CA THR A 95 1.13 8.08 -12.05
C THR A 95 2.26 7.07 -11.85
N GLY A 96 3.38 7.52 -11.30
CA GLY A 96 4.57 6.69 -11.05
C GLY A 96 5.44 6.49 -12.29
N LYS A 97 6.48 5.67 -12.13
CA LYS A 97 7.51 5.34 -13.12
C LYS A 97 7.39 3.88 -13.52
N GLN A 98 7.65 3.55 -14.77
CA GLN A 98 7.64 2.15 -15.22
C GLN A 98 8.81 1.37 -14.58
N CYS A 99 8.55 0.16 -14.09
CA CYS A 99 9.59 -0.73 -13.56
C CYS A 99 10.51 -1.21 -14.71
N LYS A 100 11.81 -1.32 -14.47
CA LYS A 100 12.77 -1.74 -15.51
C LYS A 100 12.59 -3.18 -15.96
N LYS A 101 12.44 -4.13 -15.03
CA LYS A 101 12.33 -5.56 -15.35
C LYS A 101 10.93 -6.05 -15.72
N ASN A 102 9.88 -5.32 -15.29
CA ASN A 102 8.50 -5.69 -15.59
C ASN A 102 7.74 -4.45 -16.06
N THR A 103 7.56 -4.33 -17.37
CA THR A 103 6.92 -3.17 -18.00
C THR A 103 5.41 -3.09 -17.77
N HIS A 104 4.81 -4.17 -17.24
CA HIS A 104 3.42 -4.19 -16.76
C HIS A 104 3.24 -3.50 -15.42
N LEU A 105 4.32 -3.12 -14.74
CA LEU A 105 4.28 -2.49 -13.42
C LEU A 105 4.77 -1.05 -13.48
N LYS A 106 4.16 -0.24 -12.63
CA LYS A 106 4.64 1.09 -12.27
C LYS A 106 4.90 1.17 -10.77
N TYR A 107 5.82 2.04 -10.41
CA TYR A 107 6.18 2.28 -9.02
C TYR A 107 6.43 3.75 -8.74
N ASP A 108 6.37 4.09 -7.47
CA ASP A 108 6.98 5.30 -6.95
C ASP A 108 7.63 5.01 -5.61
N SER A 109 8.64 5.78 -5.24
CA SER A 109 9.43 5.50 -4.04
C SER A 109 9.89 6.76 -3.35
N THR A 110 9.94 6.71 -2.03
CA THR A 110 10.51 7.78 -1.22
C THR A 110 11.25 7.22 -0.02
N ARG A 111 12.16 8.02 0.53
CA ARG A 111 12.78 7.73 1.82
C ARG A 111 11.99 8.39 2.95
N ILE A 112 11.79 7.63 4.02
CA ILE A 112 11.17 8.10 5.24
C ILE A 112 12.19 7.98 6.36
N ASP A 113 12.70 9.12 6.81
CA ASP A 113 13.49 9.21 8.02
C ASP A 113 12.58 9.14 9.24
N PHE A 114 13.01 8.44 10.28
CA PHE A 114 12.20 8.31 11.48
C PHE A 114 12.17 9.65 12.25
N PRO A 115 10.98 10.14 12.60
CA PRO A 115 10.86 11.33 13.42
C PRO A 115 11.33 11.03 14.86
N LYS A 116 12.05 11.98 15.48
CA LYS A 116 12.63 11.79 16.83
C LYS A 116 11.63 12.08 17.96
N ASP A 117 10.74 13.04 17.73
CA ASP A 117 9.92 13.66 18.79
C ASP A 117 8.42 13.32 18.69
N VAL A 118 8.08 12.21 18.02
CA VAL A 118 6.69 11.73 17.91
C VAL A 118 6.61 10.26 18.26
N GLU A 119 5.47 9.85 18.81
CA GLU A 119 5.23 8.46 19.20
C GLU A 119 5.10 7.54 17.97
N TYR A 120 4.46 8.04 16.92
CA TYR A 120 4.29 7.36 15.64
C TYR A 120 4.12 8.37 14.51
N PHE A 121 4.25 7.88 13.27
CA PHE A 121 3.77 8.54 12.06
C PHE A 121 2.87 7.56 11.30
N THR A 122 2.07 8.04 10.35
CA THR A 122 1.13 7.17 9.63
C THR A 122 1.44 7.06 8.14
N LEU A 123 1.16 5.87 7.60
CA LEU A 123 1.05 5.60 6.18
C LEU A 123 -0.42 5.33 5.87
N ASN A 124 -1.06 6.23 5.14
CA ASN A 124 -2.44 6.07 4.73
C ASN A 124 -2.46 5.57 3.29
N LEU A 125 -2.99 4.37 3.10
CA LEU A 125 -3.15 3.74 1.81
C LEU A 125 -4.44 4.27 1.19
N MET A 126 -4.29 4.94 0.04
CA MET A 126 -5.38 5.65 -0.61
C MET A 126 -5.70 5.03 -1.97
N LYS A 127 -7.00 4.81 -2.22
CA LYS A 127 -7.55 4.40 -3.52
C LYS A 127 -8.57 5.47 -3.97
N PRO A 128 -8.63 5.82 -5.26
CA PRO A 128 -9.70 6.66 -5.78
C PRO A 128 -11.04 5.94 -5.58
N GLY A 129 -11.98 6.63 -4.95
CA GLY A 129 -13.38 6.23 -4.89
C GLY A 129 -14.22 7.02 -5.90
N ALA A 130 -15.50 7.21 -5.57
CA ALA A 130 -16.45 8.00 -6.34
C ALA A 130 -15.90 9.39 -6.72
N PHE A 131 -16.15 9.81 -7.97
CA PHE A 131 -15.80 11.15 -8.48
C PHE A 131 -14.31 11.52 -8.38
N GLY A 132 -13.41 10.53 -8.30
CA GLY A 132 -11.97 10.77 -8.18
C GLY A 132 -11.51 11.22 -6.79
N VAL A 133 -12.41 11.20 -5.79
CA VAL A 133 -12.05 11.50 -4.40
C VAL A 133 -11.29 10.32 -3.81
N TYR A 134 -10.07 10.56 -3.35
CA TYR A 134 -9.29 9.54 -2.67
C TYR A 134 -9.90 9.20 -1.32
N SER A 135 -9.96 7.91 -1.05
CA SER A 135 -10.46 7.35 0.20
C SER A 135 -9.36 6.56 0.89
N THR A 136 -9.36 6.57 2.23
CA THR A 136 -8.40 5.77 3.01
C THR A 136 -8.89 4.34 3.12
N VAL A 137 -8.15 3.42 2.50
CA VAL A 137 -8.37 1.96 2.59
C VAL A 137 -7.80 1.41 3.90
N ASN A 138 -6.58 1.83 4.24
CA ASN A 138 -5.91 1.40 5.46
C ASN A 138 -5.01 2.50 6.04
N GLU A 139 -4.87 2.53 7.36
CA GLU A 139 -3.91 3.37 8.08
C GLU A 139 -2.92 2.46 8.79
N ILE A 140 -1.63 2.59 8.47
CA ILE A 140 -0.56 1.90 9.16
C ILE A 140 0.13 2.89 10.09
N ARG A 141 0.00 2.67 11.39
CA ARG A 141 0.73 3.44 12.40
C ARG A 141 2.12 2.84 12.60
N VAL A 142 3.15 3.64 12.34
CA VAL A 142 4.56 3.24 12.50
C VAL A 142 5.09 3.75 13.83
N ASN A 143 4.76 3.00 14.88
CA ASN A 143 5.29 3.19 16.24
C ASN A 143 6.76 2.76 16.34
N LYS A 144 7.41 3.04 17.47
CA LYS A 144 8.83 2.71 17.72
C LYS A 144 9.17 1.22 17.48
N ASP A 145 8.27 0.31 17.81
CA ASP A 145 8.47 -1.13 17.56
C ASP A 145 8.53 -1.44 16.06
N LEU A 146 7.63 -0.84 15.26
CA LEU A 146 7.63 -1.02 13.81
C LEU A 146 8.80 -0.28 13.17
N GLN A 147 9.23 0.87 13.71
CA GLN A 147 10.43 1.58 13.26
C GLN A 147 11.67 0.69 13.39
N SER A 148 11.87 0.01 14.52
CA SER A 148 13.00 -0.93 14.70
C SER A 148 13.00 -2.06 13.67
N LYS A 149 11.81 -2.52 13.26
CA LYS A 149 11.63 -3.57 12.25
C LYS A 149 11.89 -3.08 10.83
N LEU A 150 11.74 -1.78 10.57
CA LEU A 150 11.93 -1.13 9.27
C LEU A 150 13.31 -0.46 9.13
N ASP A 151 14.03 -0.23 10.23
CA ASP A 151 15.30 0.50 10.22
C ASP A 151 16.33 -0.08 9.25
N GLY A 152 16.80 0.75 8.31
CA GLY A 152 17.77 0.36 7.29
C GLY A 152 17.24 -0.62 6.24
N LYS A 153 15.91 -0.73 6.07
CA LYS A 153 15.27 -1.65 5.12
C LYS A 153 14.45 -0.93 4.06
N THR A 154 13.91 -1.71 3.14
CA THR A 154 12.90 -1.26 2.16
C THR A 154 11.58 -1.98 2.41
N LEU A 155 10.50 -1.23 2.58
CA LEU A 155 9.14 -1.71 2.56
C LEU A 155 8.57 -1.50 1.15
N VAL A 156 8.14 -2.60 0.52
CA VAL A 156 7.44 -2.57 -0.75
C VAL A 156 5.97 -2.93 -0.50
N ILE A 157 5.09 -2.06 -0.97
CA ILE A 157 3.63 -2.24 -0.97
C ILE A 157 3.25 -2.57 -2.41
N TYR A 158 2.87 -3.82 -2.65
CA TYR A 158 2.27 -4.23 -3.92
C TYR A 158 0.76 -4.13 -3.77
N TRP A 159 0.11 -3.47 -4.72
CA TRP A 159 -1.33 -3.22 -4.65
C TRP A 159 -1.99 -3.71 -5.93
N ASP A 160 -2.73 -4.81 -5.84
CA ASP A 160 -3.52 -5.40 -6.92
C ASP A 160 -4.67 -4.46 -7.36
N ASN A 161 -5.25 -4.73 -8.53
CA ASN A 161 -6.44 -4.04 -8.99
C ASN A 161 -7.66 -4.97 -8.95
N ASN A 162 -8.69 -4.59 -8.20
CA ASN A 162 -10.00 -5.22 -8.23
C ASN A 162 -9.92 -6.75 -8.10
N ASP A 163 -9.24 -7.23 -7.06
CA ASP A 163 -8.98 -8.65 -6.79
C ASP A 163 -8.30 -9.42 -7.94
N SER A 164 -7.48 -8.75 -8.78
CA SER A 164 -6.74 -9.40 -9.87
C SER A 164 -5.80 -10.51 -9.38
N LYS A 165 -5.41 -10.47 -8.11
CA LYS A 165 -4.43 -11.38 -7.48
C LYS A 165 -3.14 -11.47 -8.29
N TYR A 166 -2.80 -10.40 -9.02
CA TYR A 166 -1.61 -10.37 -9.85
C TYR A 166 -0.36 -10.62 -9.01
N PHE A 167 -0.29 -10.03 -7.82
CA PHE A 167 0.81 -10.22 -6.87
C PHE A 167 0.70 -11.49 -6.00
N ASP A 168 -0.27 -12.39 -6.25
CA ASP A 168 -0.27 -13.77 -5.72
C ASP A 168 0.84 -14.62 -6.34
N ARG A 169 1.26 -14.30 -7.55
CA ARG A 169 2.34 -15.02 -8.23
C ARG A 169 3.68 -14.44 -7.85
N LEU A 170 4.59 -15.28 -7.34
CA LEU A 170 5.94 -14.85 -6.96
C LEU A 170 6.72 -14.23 -8.13
N GLU A 171 6.51 -14.72 -9.35
CA GLU A 171 7.12 -14.19 -10.59
C GLU A 171 6.71 -12.74 -10.91
N ASN A 172 5.57 -12.28 -10.40
CA ASN A 172 5.06 -10.94 -10.60
C ASN A 172 5.57 -9.94 -9.57
N LEU A 173 6.19 -10.43 -8.49
CA LEU A 173 6.81 -9.58 -7.47
C LEU A 173 8.18 -9.09 -7.95
N VAL A 174 8.37 -7.77 -7.94
CA VAL A 174 9.64 -7.14 -8.31
C VAL A 174 10.41 -6.71 -7.06
N SER A 175 11.68 -7.11 -6.92
CA SER A 175 12.51 -6.66 -5.80
C SER A 175 12.96 -5.20 -5.97
N PRO A 176 13.39 -4.49 -4.92
CA PRO A 176 13.90 -3.13 -5.04
C PRO A 176 15.05 -2.97 -6.05
N ALA A 177 15.85 -4.03 -6.28
CA ALA A 177 16.93 -4.02 -7.27
C ALA A 177 16.43 -4.14 -8.71
N ASP A 178 15.22 -4.68 -8.92
CA ASP A 178 14.61 -4.90 -10.23
C ASP A 178 13.70 -3.76 -10.67
N ILE A 179 13.25 -2.96 -9.69
CA ILE A 179 12.39 -1.79 -9.88
C ILE A 179 13.18 -0.61 -10.47
N LEU A 180 14.42 -0.40 -10.00
CA LEU A 180 15.18 0.85 -10.15
C LEU A 180 16.20 0.90 -11.26
#